data_AF-Q7U9B0-F1
#
_entry.id   AF-Q7U9B0-F1
#
_cell.length_a   1.000
_cell.length_b   1.000
_cell.length_c   1.000
_cell.angle_alpha   90.00
_cell.angle_beta   90.00
_cell.angle_gamma   90.00
#
_symmetry.space_group_name_H-M   'P 1'
#
loop_
_entity.id
_entity.type
_entity.pdbx_description
1 polymer ?
#
loop_
_entity_poly.entity_id
_entity_poly.type
_entity_poly.pdbx_seq_one_letter_code
_entity_poly.pdbx_strand_id
1 'polypeptide(L)'
;MKAATALLLAACLTTNVNAATVVSVGDGDTIRVSEGNKKITVRLACIDAPERSQQPWGARSTELLKQLTPIGSQVTLRVQTTDRHGRVVAELINYQGNVNKLMVGAGQAFAYRKYLRKCDAQKYLGIEDEAKRRGIGIWSVGRSGITRPWDYRKGGGSSITNSSSSRKYRCKDIGSWSRAQQLLTKGHRYLDGDGDGEACESLR
;
A
#
# COMPACT_ATOMS: atom_id res chain seq x y z
N MET A 1 -37.85 28.32 -51.39
CA MET A 1 -36.69 27.58 -50.83
C MET A 1 -36.75 27.72 -49.31
N LYS A 2 -37.05 26.64 -48.56
CA LYS A 2 -37.11 26.69 -47.10
C LYS A 2 -35.98 25.81 -46.55
N ALA A 3 -35.02 26.43 -45.88
CA ALA A 3 -33.93 25.73 -45.21
C ALA A 3 -34.46 25.14 -43.89
N ALA A 4 -34.31 23.84 -43.69
CA ALA A 4 -34.61 23.17 -42.44
C ALA A 4 -33.31 23.07 -41.62
N THR A 5 -33.22 23.85 -40.55
CA THR A 5 -32.10 23.82 -39.61
C THR A 5 -32.31 22.66 -38.64
N ALA A 6 -31.48 21.62 -38.74
CA ALA A 6 -31.50 20.49 -37.81
C ALA A 6 -30.76 20.87 -36.51
N LEU A 7 -31.50 20.92 -35.40
CA LEU A 7 -30.96 21.16 -34.07
C LEU A 7 -30.46 19.83 -33.49
N LEU A 8 -29.14 19.63 -33.44
CA LEU A 8 -28.50 18.50 -32.78
C LEU A 8 -28.58 18.69 -31.25
N LEU A 9 -29.56 18.06 -30.60
CA LEU A 9 -29.55 17.91 -29.14
C LEU A 9 -28.48 16.87 -28.76
N ALA A 10 -27.36 17.34 -28.23
CA ALA A 10 -26.40 16.49 -27.53
C ALA A 10 -27.05 15.98 -26.24
N ALA A 11 -27.50 14.72 -26.25
CA ALA A 11 -27.96 14.03 -25.05
C ALA A 11 -26.77 13.81 -24.12
N CYS A 12 -26.60 14.71 -23.15
CA CYS A 12 -25.66 14.56 -22.06
C CYS A 12 -26.15 13.39 -21.19
N LEU A 13 -25.55 12.21 -21.37
CA LEU A 13 -25.76 11.07 -20.49
C LEU A 13 -25.23 11.44 -19.11
N THR A 14 -26.10 11.93 -18.24
CA THR A 14 -25.79 12.10 -16.83
C THR A 14 -25.67 10.70 -16.23
N THR A 15 -24.44 10.17 -16.26
CA THR A 15 -24.12 9.04 -15.38
C THR A 15 -24.37 9.55 -13.97
N ASN A 16 -25.34 8.95 -13.26
CA ASN A 16 -25.56 9.22 -11.85
C ASN A 16 -24.34 8.68 -11.10
N VAL A 17 -23.28 9.49 -11.07
CA VAL A 17 -22.12 9.24 -10.25
C VAL A 17 -22.54 9.64 -8.86
N ASN A 18 -22.91 8.67 -8.01
CA ASN A 18 -23.26 8.93 -6.62
C ASN A 18 -22.05 9.57 -5.91
N ALA A 19 -22.07 10.90 -5.85
CA ALA A 19 -21.10 11.69 -5.14
C ALA A 19 -21.42 11.61 -3.65
N ALA A 20 -20.40 11.31 -2.85
CA ALA A 20 -20.47 11.30 -1.40
C ALA A 20 -19.58 12.43 -0.85
N THR A 21 -20.06 13.09 0.20
CA THR A 21 -19.33 14.19 0.85
C THR A 21 -18.48 13.65 1.99
N VAL A 22 -17.21 14.03 2.04
CA VAL A 22 -16.29 13.58 3.10
C VAL A 22 -16.69 14.23 4.43
N VAL A 23 -16.91 13.40 5.45
CA VAL A 23 -17.32 13.84 6.80
C VAL A 23 -16.15 13.79 7.78
N SER A 24 -15.30 12.74 7.69
CA SER A 24 -14.12 12.61 8.55
C SER A 24 -13.11 11.63 7.97
N VAL A 25 -11.84 11.77 8.34
CA VAL A 25 -10.76 10.81 8.06
C VAL A 25 -10.32 10.18 9.37
N GLY A 26 -10.39 8.85 9.45
CA GLY A 26 -10.09 8.10 10.68
C GLY A 26 -8.60 7.75 10.82
N ASP A 27 -8.01 7.22 9.75
CA ASP A 27 -6.61 6.83 9.62
C ASP A 27 -6.18 6.86 8.14
N GLY A 28 -5.02 6.29 7.80
CA GLY A 28 -4.45 6.33 6.45
C GLY A 28 -5.18 5.53 5.38
N ASP A 29 -6.18 4.72 5.72
CA ASP A 29 -6.99 4.01 4.72
C ASP A 29 -8.49 3.93 5.07
N THR A 30 -8.97 4.70 6.05
CA THR A 30 -10.37 4.73 6.46
C THR A 30 -10.92 6.16 6.50
N ILE A 31 -12.04 6.39 5.81
CA ILE A 31 -12.80 7.64 5.85
C ILE A 31 -14.28 7.40 6.19
N ARG A 32 -14.99 8.46 6.56
CA ARG A 32 -16.45 8.47 6.60
C ARG A 32 -16.99 9.50 5.63
N VAL A 33 -18.03 9.14 4.90
CA VAL A 33 -18.70 9.99 3.92
C VAL A 33 -20.20 10.04 4.17
N SER A 34 -20.86 11.06 3.64
CA SER A 34 -22.31 11.18 3.58
C SER A 34 -22.77 11.01 2.14
N GLU A 35 -23.69 10.07 1.91
CA GLU A 35 -24.39 9.89 0.65
C GLU A 35 -25.88 10.18 0.92
N GLY A 36 -26.33 11.40 0.59
CA GLY A 36 -27.59 11.93 1.07
C GLY A 36 -27.65 11.91 2.61
N ASN A 37 -28.68 11.27 3.16
CA ASN A 37 -28.91 11.15 4.61
C ASN A 37 -28.14 9.99 5.27
N LYS A 38 -27.39 9.19 4.51
CA LYS A 38 -26.67 8.01 5.02
C LYS A 38 -25.20 8.34 5.28
N LYS A 39 -24.73 8.03 6.49
CA LYS A 39 -23.30 8.04 6.82
C LYS A 39 -22.70 6.67 6.58
N ILE A 40 -21.64 6.62 5.78
CA ILE A 40 -20.97 5.39 5.36
C ILE A 40 -19.52 5.45 5.82
N THR A 41 -19.05 4.39 6.48
CA THR A 41 -17.61 4.21 6.73
C THR A 41 -17.01 3.45 5.56
N VAL A 42 -15.98 4.02 4.95
CA VAL A 42 -15.31 3.49 3.77
C VAL A 42 -13.87 3.13 4.12
N ARG A 43 -13.48 1.88 3.84
CA ARG A 43 -12.08 1.45 3.79
C ARG A 43 -11.60 1.51 2.35
N LEU A 44 -10.45 2.15 2.14
CA LEU A 44 -9.83 2.27 0.82
C LEU A 44 -9.45 0.87 0.31
N ALA A 45 -10.01 0.52 -0.84
CA ALA A 45 -9.74 -0.74 -1.52
C ALA A 45 -8.28 -0.84 -1.96
N CYS A 46 -7.79 -2.09 -2.04
CA CYS A 46 -6.53 -2.45 -2.71
C CYS A 46 -5.24 -1.89 -2.10
N ILE A 47 -5.34 -1.15 -1.00
CA ILE A 47 -4.20 -0.63 -0.25
C ILE A 47 -4.27 -1.09 1.21
N ASP A 48 -3.15 -0.96 1.91
CA ASP A 48 -3.08 -1.05 3.37
C ASP A 48 -2.12 0.06 3.85
N ALA A 49 -2.63 0.99 4.65
CA ALA A 49 -1.84 2.09 5.17
C ALA A 49 -1.12 1.70 6.48
N PRO A 50 0.02 2.33 6.82
CA PRO A 50 0.65 2.15 8.13
C PRO A 50 -0.34 2.39 9.27
N GLU A 51 -0.35 1.49 10.25
CA GLU A 51 -1.20 1.65 11.43
C GLU A 51 -0.84 2.93 12.18
N ARG A 52 -1.79 3.54 12.91
CA ARG A 52 -1.56 4.79 13.66
C ARG A 52 -0.41 4.70 14.66
N SER A 53 -0.10 3.50 15.17
CA SER A 53 1.03 3.24 16.07
C SER A 53 2.39 3.05 15.35
N GLN A 54 2.40 2.87 14.02
CA GLN A 54 3.63 2.79 13.23
C GLN A 54 4.21 4.19 12.99
N GLN A 55 4.81 4.77 14.01
CA GLN A 55 5.34 6.13 13.97
C GLN A 55 6.62 6.25 13.11
N PRO A 56 6.81 7.37 12.38
CA PRO A 56 5.86 8.48 12.15
C PRO A 56 4.87 8.20 10.99
N TRP A 57 4.94 7.03 10.36
CA TRP A 57 4.30 6.70 9.10
C TRP A 57 2.77 6.67 9.15
N GLY A 58 2.17 6.16 10.22
CA GLY A 58 0.72 6.16 10.40
C GLY A 58 0.13 7.58 10.45
N ALA A 59 0.83 8.50 11.14
CA ALA A 59 0.42 9.90 11.21
C ALA A 59 0.55 10.60 9.86
N ARG A 60 1.68 10.40 9.16
CA ARG A 60 1.92 10.95 7.82
C ARG A 60 0.91 10.45 6.78
N SER A 61 0.54 9.18 6.86
CA SER A 61 -0.46 8.59 5.96
C SER A 61 -1.85 9.17 6.20
N THR A 62 -2.26 9.27 7.47
CA THR A 62 -3.54 9.91 7.84
C THR A 62 -3.59 11.37 7.37
N GLU A 63 -2.48 12.09 7.53
CA GLU A 63 -2.38 13.50 7.13
C GLU A 63 -2.51 13.68 5.61
N LEU A 64 -1.83 12.85 4.81
CA LEU A 64 -2.00 12.91 3.36
C LEU A 64 -3.43 12.60 2.94
N LEU A 65 -4.09 11.61 3.56
CA LEU A 65 -5.46 11.30 3.21
C LEU A 65 -6.40 12.48 3.52
N LYS A 66 -6.21 13.18 4.64
CA LYS A 66 -6.94 14.43 4.93
C LYS A 66 -6.72 15.51 3.88
N GLN A 67 -5.49 15.66 3.39
CA GLN A 67 -5.16 16.65 2.35
C GLN A 67 -5.79 16.31 1.01
N LEU A 68 -5.83 15.02 0.63
CA LEU A 68 -6.45 14.55 -0.61
C LEU A 68 -7.98 14.54 -0.53
N THR A 69 -8.55 14.38 0.68
CA THR A 69 -9.99 14.38 0.92
C THR A 69 -10.35 15.34 2.06
N PRO A 70 -10.28 16.67 1.85
CA PRO A 70 -10.70 17.63 2.87
C PRO A 70 -12.15 17.40 3.29
N ILE A 71 -12.48 17.68 4.55
CA ILE A 71 -13.85 17.59 5.04
C ILE A 71 -14.74 18.53 4.21
N GLY A 72 -15.91 18.04 3.78
CA GLY A 72 -16.83 18.75 2.89
C GLY A 72 -16.52 18.59 1.38
N SER A 73 -15.38 17.99 1.01
CA SER A 73 -15.08 17.69 -0.39
C SER A 73 -15.91 16.52 -0.91
N GLN A 74 -16.13 16.49 -2.24
CA GLN A 74 -16.87 15.43 -2.92
C GLN A 74 -15.92 14.32 -3.40
N VAL A 75 -16.34 13.08 -3.18
CA VAL A 75 -15.69 11.88 -3.71
C VAL A 75 -16.73 10.96 -4.35
N THR A 76 -16.35 10.28 -5.42
CA THR A 76 -17.11 9.16 -5.98
C THR A 76 -16.58 7.86 -5.41
N LEU A 77 -17.48 6.98 -4.96
CA LEU A 77 -17.11 5.65 -4.48
C LEU A 77 -17.21 4.63 -5.61
N ARG A 78 -16.09 4.02 -6.00
CA ARG A 78 -16.10 2.78 -6.81
C ARG A 78 -16.12 1.58 -5.87
N VAL A 79 -17.34 1.20 -5.47
CA VAL A 79 -17.58 0.15 -4.48
C VAL A 79 -17.23 -1.23 -5.03
N GLN A 80 -16.50 -2.02 -4.24
CA GLN A 80 -16.17 -3.41 -4.56
C GLN A 80 -16.97 -4.41 -3.72
N THR A 81 -17.17 -4.11 -2.44
CA THR A 81 -17.83 -5.01 -1.49
C THR A 81 -18.09 -4.27 -0.16
N THR A 82 -18.70 -4.97 0.78
CA THR A 82 -18.78 -4.57 2.19
C THR A 82 -18.01 -5.61 3.00
N ASP A 83 -17.12 -5.16 3.88
CA ASP A 83 -16.34 -6.08 4.73
C ASP A 83 -17.16 -6.61 5.91
N ARG A 84 -16.60 -7.60 6.62
CA ARG A 84 -17.23 -8.22 7.80
C ARG A 84 -17.50 -7.25 8.96
N HIS A 85 -16.87 -6.07 8.96
CA HIS A 85 -17.07 -5.03 9.96
C HIS A 85 -18.14 -4.01 9.52
N GLY A 86 -18.83 -4.25 8.41
CA GLY A 86 -19.85 -3.37 7.86
C GLY A 86 -19.30 -2.15 7.13
N ARG A 87 -17.98 -2.09 6.85
CA ARG A 87 -17.40 -0.98 6.09
C ARG A 87 -17.54 -1.24 4.60
N VAL A 88 -17.88 -0.20 3.85
CA VAL A 88 -17.80 -0.25 2.39
C VAL A 88 -16.32 -0.27 1.98
N VAL A 89 -15.95 -1.18 1.09
CA VAL A 89 -14.60 -1.27 0.52
C VAL A 89 -14.65 -0.68 -0.88
N ALA A 90 -13.97 0.43 -1.11
CA ALA A 90 -14.08 1.18 -2.37
C ALA A 90 -12.77 1.89 -2.76
N GLU A 91 -12.59 2.12 -4.07
CA GLU A 91 -11.67 3.16 -4.53
C GLU A 91 -12.37 4.52 -4.47
N LEU A 92 -11.67 5.54 -3.99
CA LEU A 92 -12.17 6.92 -3.95
C LEU A 92 -11.66 7.68 -5.16
N ILE A 93 -12.59 8.29 -5.91
CA ILE A 93 -12.27 9.13 -7.05
C ILE A 93 -12.66 10.58 -6.74
N ASN A 94 -11.72 11.49 -6.83
CA ASN A 94 -11.93 12.94 -6.71
C ASN A 94 -11.42 13.66 -7.98
N TYR A 95 -11.40 14.98 -7.97
CA TYR A 95 -10.93 15.80 -9.10
C TYR A 95 -9.42 15.59 -9.43
N GLN A 96 -8.62 15.10 -8.48
CA GLN A 96 -7.21 14.75 -8.68
C GLN A 96 -7.02 13.32 -9.21
N GLY A 97 -8.11 12.54 -9.30
CA GLY A 97 -8.12 11.17 -9.76
C GLY A 97 -8.36 10.16 -8.64
N ASN A 98 -7.67 9.02 -8.71
CA ASN A 98 -7.87 7.91 -7.77
C ASN A 98 -7.00 8.12 -6.51
N VAL A 99 -7.64 8.48 -5.39
CA VAL A 99 -6.98 8.78 -4.11
C VAL A 99 -6.18 7.60 -3.60
N ASN A 100 -6.68 6.38 -3.74
CA ASN A 100 -5.99 5.17 -3.29
C ASN A 100 -4.64 5.01 -4.02
N LYS A 101 -4.60 5.27 -5.34
CA LYS A 101 -3.36 5.26 -6.13
C LYS A 101 -2.43 6.41 -5.74
N LEU A 102 -2.96 7.60 -5.45
CA LEU A 102 -2.18 8.74 -4.95
C LEU A 102 -1.50 8.41 -3.60
N MET A 103 -2.21 7.75 -2.69
CA MET A 103 -1.67 7.28 -1.41
C MET A 103 -0.46 6.34 -1.61
N VAL A 104 -0.55 5.40 -2.55
CA VAL A 104 0.58 4.50 -2.88
C VAL A 104 1.74 5.25 -3.52
N GLY A 105 1.47 6.13 -4.47
CA GLY A 105 2.51 6.90 -5.17
C GLY A 105 3.28 7.86 -4.25
N ALA A 106 2.60 8.42 -3.25
CA ALA A 106 3.20 9.24 -2.21
C ALA A 106 3.91 8.42 -1.11
N GLY A 107 4.00 7.10 -1.25
CA GLY A 107 4.62 6.21 -0.26
C GLY A 107 3.91 6.26 1.09
N GLN A 108 2.60 6.51 1.12
CA GLN A 108 1.79 6.55 2.35
C GLN A 108 0.90 5.32 2.52
N ALA A 109 0.91 4.40 1.57
CA ALA A 109 0.26 3.10 1.69
C ALA A 109 0.98 2.06 0.84
N PHE A 110 0.85 0.79 1.22
CA PHE A 110 1.31 -0.33 0.41
C PHE A 110 0.19 -0.80 -0.53
N ALA A 111 0.55 -1.27 -1.72
CA ALA A 111 -0.39 -2.02 -2.56
C ALA A 111 -0.69 -3.37 -1.86
N TYR A 112 -1.96 -3.68 -1.60
CA TYR A 112 -2.29 -4.86 -0.82
C TYR A 112 -2.55 -6.07 -1.72
N ARG A 113 -1.48 -6.83 -1.98
CA ARG A 113 -1.39 -7.96 -2.93
C ARG A 113 -2.60 -8.90 -2.87
N LYS A 114 -3.07 -9.24 -1.67
CA LYS A 114 -4.22 -10.14 -1.43
C LYS A 114 -5.52 -9.66 -2.11
N TYR A 115 -5.71 -8.34 -2.24
CA TYR A 115 -6.95 -7.74 -2.71
C TYR A 115 -6.81 -7.03 -4.07
N LEU A 116 -5.61 -7.00 -4.66
CA LEU A 116 -5.38 -6.31 -5.94
C LEU A 116 -6.18 -6.88 -7.11
N ARG A 117 -6.61 -8.15 -7.06
CA ARG A 117 -7.43 -8.76 -8.14
C ARG A 117 -8.75 -8.05 -8.40
N LYS A 118 -9.26 -7.27 -7.43
CA LYS A 118 -10.48 -6.45 -7.58
C LYS A 118 -10.19 -5.03 -8.08
N CYS A 119 -8.93 -4.74 -8.41
CA CYS A 119 -8.41 -3.47 -8.89
C CYS A 119 -7.55 -3.68 -10.14
N ASP A 120 -7.06 -2.56 -10.67
CA ASP A 120 -5.98 -2.51 -11.65
C ASP A 120 -4.63 -2.87 -11.01
N ALA A 121 -4.39 -4.16 -10.80
CA ALA A 121 -3.22 -4.69 -10.09
C ALA A 121 -1.90 -4.19 -10.68
N GLN A 122 -1.78 -4.17 -12.02
CA GLN A 122 -0.56 -3.74 -12.70
C GLN A 122 -0.26 -2.27 -12.41
N LYS A 123 -1.28 -1.39 -12.43
CA LYS A 123 -1.07 0.03 -12.13
C LYS A 123 -0.67 0.26 -10.67
N TYR A 124 -1.31 -0.42 -9.71
CA TYR A 124 -0.94 -0.29 -8.30
C TYR A 124 0.50 -0.74 -8.03
N LEU A 125 0.91 -1.88 -8.59
CA LEU A 125 2.27 -2.39 -8.42
C LEU A 125 3.31 -1.49 -9.09
N GLY A 126 3.04 -1.00 -10.31
CA GLY A 126 3.93 -0.06 -10.99
C GLY A 126 4.14 1.25 -10.23
N ILE A 127 3.07 1.81 -9.65
CA ILE A 127 3.15 3.02 -8.81
C ILE A 127 3.96 2.75 -7.55
N GLU A 128 3.72 1.62 -6.87
CA GLU A 128 4.46 1.26 -5.66
C GLU A 128 5.95 1.05 -5.95
N ASP A 129 6.29 0.38 -7.05
CA ASP A 129 7.67 0.16 -7.47
C ASP A 129 8.39 1.48 -7.81
N GLU A 130 7.69 2.46 -8.40
CA GLU A 130 8.24 3.80 -8.59
C GLU A 130 8.51 4.51 -7.26
N ALA A 131 7.53 4.54 -6.36
CA ALA A 131 7.69 5.14 -5.03
C ALA A 131 8.86 4.50 -4.27
N LYS A 132 9.00 3.18 -4.38
CA LYS A 132 10.10 2.40 -3.81
C LYS A 132 11.45 2.76 -4.39
N ARG A 133 11.60 2.79 -5.73
CA ARG A 133 12.86 3.17 -6.40
C ARG A 133 13.32 4.58 -6.02
N ARG A 134 12.36 5.48 -5.77
CA ARG A 134 12.61 6.87 -5.38
C ARG A 134 12.76 7.06 -3.87
N GLY A 135 12.61 6.01 -3.05
CA GLY A 135 12.71 6.10 -1.60
C GLY A 135 11.65 7.01 -0.96
N ILE A 136 10.45 7.08 -1.53
CA ILE A 136 9.39 7.99 -1.07
C ILE A 136 8.66 7.41 0.14
N GLY A 137 8.38 8.25 1.13
CA GLY A 137 7.52 7.91 2.27
C GLY A 137 8.03 6.68 3.00
N ILE A 138 7.17 5.68 3.19
CA ILE A 138 7.49 4.40 3.86
C ILE A 138 8.70 3.66 3.27
N TRP A 139 9.15 4.01 2.07
CA TRP A 139 10.32 3.43 1.40
C TRP A 139 11.64 4.15 1.73
N SER A 140 11.61 5.26 2.47
CA SER A 140 12.81 6.07 2.76
C SER A 140 13.76 5.44 3.80
N VAL A 141 13.31 4.39 4.49
CA VAL A 141 14.05 3.73 5.59
C VAL A 141 14.82 2.49 5.17
N GLY A 142 14.82 2.16 3.87
CA GLY A 142 15.59 1.05 3.32
C GLY A 142 14.89 0.35 2.15
N ARG A 143 15.57 -0.62 1.54
CA ARG A 143 15.11 -1.30 0.33
C ARG A 143 13.76 -2.00 0.46
N SER A 144 13.36 -2.37 1.68
CA SER A 144 12.08 -3.03 1.97
C SER A 144 11.03 -2.10 2.57
N GLY A 145 11.38 -0.84 2.85
CA GLY A 145 10.55 0.10 3.60
C GLY A 145 10.31 -0.33 5.05
N ILE A 146 9.27 0.22 5.67
CA ILE A 146 8.84 -0.17 7.02
C ILE A 146 8.20 -1.56 7.02
N THR A 147 8.01 -2.14 8.22
CA THR A 147 7.18 -3.34 8.38
C THR A 147 5.78 -3.11 7.82
N ARG A 148 5.31 -4.01 6.95
CA ARG A 148 4.02 -3.86 6.28
C ARG A 148 2.86 -3.91 7.30
N PRO A 149 1.75 -3.18 7.11
CA PRO A 149 0.75 -3.02 8.16
C PRO A 149 0.03 -4.33 8.52
N TRP A 150 -0.26 -5.17 7.52
CA TRP A 150 -0.83 -6.50 7.73
C TRP A 150 0.11 -7.48 8.45
N ASP A 151 1.42 -7.24 8.44
CA ASP A 151 2.39 -8.03 9.22
C ASP A 151 2.58 -7.42 10.61
N TYR A 152 2.56 -6.09 10.71
CA TYR A 152 2.58 -5.36 11.97
C TYR A 152 1.40 -5.76 12.87
N ARG A 153 0.18 -5.87 12.33
CA ARG A 153 -1.03 -6.31 13.06
C ARG A 153 -0.94 -7.71 13.66
N LYS A 154 -0.04 -8.57 13.15
CA LYS A 154 0.18 -9.92 13.69
C LYS A 154 1.18 -9.93 14.86
N GLY A 155 1.50 -8.77 15.43
CA GLY A 155 2.46 -8.63 16.53
C GLY A 155 3.89 -8.33 16.07
N GLY A 156 4.06 -7.68 14.91
CA GLY A 156 5.38 -7.17 14.50
C GLY A 156 6.45 -8.24 14.35
N GLY A 157 6.08 -9.43 13.85
CA GLY A 157 7.06 -10.34 13.27
C GLY A 157 7.54 -9.72 11.96
N SER A 158 8.78 -9.22 11.94
CA SER A 158 9.48 -8.79 10.73
C SER A 158 9.17 -9.74 9.56
N SER A 159 8.36 -9.29 8.61
CA SER A 159 8.34 -9.81 7.25
C SER A 159 9.44 -9.14 6.42
N ILE A 160 10.65 -9.11 7.00
CA ILE A 160 11.80 -9.57 6.24
C ILE A 160 11.44 -11.02 5.90
N THR A 161 11.49 -11.38 4.63
CA THR A 161 11.46 -12.78 4.21
C THR A 161 12.68 -13.50 4.81
N ASN A 162 12.61 -13.85 6.08
CA ASN A 162 13.27 -15.03 6.63
C ASN A 162 12.30 -16.18 6.40
N SER A 163 12.33 -16.70 5.18
CA SER A 163 12.23 -18.15 5.05
C SER A 163 13.52 -18.74 5.61
N SER A 164 13.55 -18.81 6.93
CA SER A 164 14.21 -19.83 7.73
C SER A 164 14.11 -19.37 9.17
N SER A 165 13.74 -20.30 10.03
CA SER A 165 13.89 -20.29 11.47
C SER A 165 14.79 -19.20 12.06
N SER A 166 14.39 -18.72 13.22
CA SER A 166 15.24 -18.24 14.30
C SER A 166 16.35 -19.25 14.64
N ARG A 167 17.32 -19.44 13.74
CA ARG A 167 18.64 -20.01 13.98
C ARG A 167 19.64 -19.22 13.14
N LYS A 168 20.47 -18.44 13.83
CA LYS A 168 21.75 -17.98 13.30
C LYS A 168 22.51 -19.21 12.79
N TYR A 169 22.93 -19.21 11.53
CA TYR A 169 23.74 -20.31 11.00
C TYR A 169 25.05 -20.37 11.79
N ARG A 170 25.51 -21.58 12.11
CA ARG A 170 26.86 -21.79 12.63
C ARG A 170 27.59 -22.66 11.63
N CYS A 171 28.90 -22.47 11.48
CA CYS A 171 29.70 -23.27 10.54
C CYS A 171 29.48 -24.78 10.73
N LYS A 172 29.44 -25.24 11.98
CA LYS A 172 29.11 -26.63 12.34
C LYS A 172 27.74 -27.14 11.88
N ASP A 173 26.77 -26.25 11.68
CA ASP A 173 25.40 -26.59 11.28
C ASP A 173 25.20 -26.47 9.75
N ILE A 174 26.12 -25.82 9.03
CA ILE A 174 26.05 -25.63 7.57
C ILE A 174 26.56 -26.88 6.83
N GLY A 175 27.60 -27.52 7.36
CA GLY A 175 28.15 -28.80 6.86
C GLY A 175 28.70 -28.78 5.43
N SER A 176 28.79 -27.62 4.80
CA SER A 176 29.24 -27.45 3.42
C SER A 176 29.89 -26.08 3.22
N TRP A 177 31.14 -26.08 2.79
CA TRP A 177 31.89 -24.85 2.51
C TRP A 177 31.25 -24.01 1.41
N SER A 178 30.86 -24.62 0.28
CA SER A 178 30.20 -23.90 -0.82
C SER A 178 28.88 -23.25 -0.41
N ARG A 179 28.12 -23.89 0.50
CA ARG A 179 26.90 -23.33 1.07
C ARG A 179 27.20 -22.16 2.02
N ALA A 180 28.31 -22.20 2.76
CA ALA A 180 28.74 -21.09 3.62
C ALA A 180 29.08 -19.84 2.80
N GLN A 181 29.78 -20.00 1.67
CA GLN A 181 30.10 -18.87 0.78
C GLN A 181 28.84 -18.20 0.19
N GLN A 182 27.83 -18.99 -0.17
CA GLN A 182 26.52 -18.45 -0.59
C GLN A 182 25.81 -17.68 0.52
N LEU A 183 25.99 -18.06 1.79
CA LEU A 183 25.41 -17.33 2.92
C LEU A 183 26.15 -16.01 3.16
N LEU A 184 27.46 -15.97 2.95
CA LEU A 184 28.25 -14.74 3.05
C LEU A 184 27.77 -13.67 2.06
N THR A 185 27.58 -14.05 0.79
CA THR A 185 27.05 -13.15 -0.26
C THR A 185 25.64 -12.63 0.04
N LYS A 186 24.85 -13.37 0.82
CA LYS A 186 23.51 -12.99 1.28
C LYS A 186 23.51 -12.09 2.52
N GLY A 187 24.69 -11.69 3.00
CA GLY A 187 24.86 -10.73 4.09
C GLY A 187 25.10 -11.35 5.47
N HIS A 188 25.35 -12.66 5.56
CA HIS A 188 25.71 -13.32 6.81
C HIS A 188 27.20 -13.15 7.15
N ARG A 189 27.65 -11.90 7.27
CA ARG A 189 29.06 -11.51 7.49
C ARG A 189 29.69 -12.07 8.78
N TYR A 190 28.88 -12.54 9.72
CA TYR A 190 29.36 -13.16 10.96
C TYR A 190 29.90 -14.59 10.78
N LEU A 191 29.81 -15.16 9.58
CA LEU A 191 30.37 -16.47 9.24
C LEU A 191 31.83 -16.37 8.73
N ASP A 192 32.27 -15.17 8.41
CA ASP A 192 33.63 -14.79 8.03
C ASP A 192 34.27 -14.16 9.27
N GLY A 193 35.09 -14.95 9.97
CA GLY A 193 35.53 -14.64 11.33
C GLY A 193 36.75 -13.72 11.39
N ASP A 194 37.59 -13.80 10.38
CA ASP A 194 38.84 -13.06 10.20
C ASP A 194 38.72 -11.95 9.14
N GLY A 195 37.62 -11.91 8.39
CA GLY A 195 37.25 -10.79 7.52
C GLY A 195 37.97 -10.82 6.18
N ASP A 196 38.47 -11.97 5.76
CA ASP A 196 39.23 -12.16 4.53
C ASP A 196 38.34 -12.34 3.29
N GLY A 197 37.02 -12.44 3.50
CA GLY A 197 36.02 -12.62 2.47
C GLY A 197 35.60 -14.07 2.25
N GLU A 198 36.05 -15.01 3.09
CA GLU A 198 35.64 -16.41 3.05
C GLU A 198 34.86 -16.83 4.31
N ALA A 199 33.69 -17.45 4.13
CA ALA A 199 32.89 -17.93 5.26
C ALA A 199 33.23 -19.37 5.67
N CYS A 200 33.33 -19.59 6.98
CA CYS A 200 33.46 -20.92 7.59
C CYS A 200 34.58 -21.79 7.01
N GLU A 201 35.80 -21.26 6.96
CA GLU A 201 36.99 -21.95 6.43
C GLU A 201 37.23 -23.35 7.04
N SER A 202 36.81 -23.57 8.29
CA SER A 202 36.80 -24.88 8.95
C SER A 202 36.03 -26.01 8.24
N LEU A 203 35.25 -25.69 7.19
CA LEU A 203 34.48 -26.64 6.38
C LEU A 203 35.16 -27.02 5.06
N ARG A 204 36.35 -26.47 4.78
CA ARG A 204 37.12 -26.71 3.55
C ARG A 204 37.69 -28.13 3.50
#